data_AF-A0A4Q9KX27-F1
#
_entry.id   AF-A0A4Q9KX27-F1
#
_cell.length_a   1.000
_cell.length_b   1.000
_cell.length_c   1.000
_cell.angle_alpha   90.00
_cell.angle_beta   90.00
_cell.angle_gamma   90.00
#
_symmetry.space_group_name_H-M   'P 1'
#
loop_
_entity.id
_entity.type
_entity.pdbx_description
1 polymer ?
#
loop_
_entity_poly.entity_id
_entity_poly.type
_entity_poly.pdbx_seq_one_letter_code
_entity_poly.pdbx_strand_id
1 'polypeptide(L)'
;MDSRFLIFLERFRRVELFKLIWIDIKYSASYFKKIRKYVFGSITKRKKISLKCLKIITALDDDKTTNYLDFISNTYDFSGILSIYYHVYSITNIEYSFLSKMTSLELISIGIYNSSNYIDFEKFFTDSNIFGKIESLAILSNMIRREDIDFFKKFKCLKILYLSCEILEYATISYLKKNNLRNVNFQIYKPVRSKRSAEINNYLDSEFESNFP
;
A
#
# COMPACT_ATOMS: atom_id res chain seq x y z
N MET A 1 -14.92 11.77 12.34
CA MET A 1 -16.03 11.29 11.49
C MET A 1 -16.98 10.50 12.36
N ASP A 2 -18.26 10.87 12.38
CA ASP A 2 -19.25 10.30 13.31
C ASP A 2 -19.68 8.89 12.87
N SER A 3 -20.06 8.04 13.83
CA SER A 3 -20.72 6.74 13.67
C SER A 3 -21.83 6.73 12.59
N ARG A 4 -22.47 7.88 12.36
CA ARG A 4 -23.45 8.12 11.29
C ARG A 4 -22.93 7.85 9.89
N PHE A 5 -21.65 8.07 9.61
CA PHE A 5 -21.08 7.75 8.29
C PHE A 5 -21.02 6.25 8.04
N LEU A 6 -20.65 5.44 9.05
CA LEU A 6 -20.68 3.97 8.91
C LEU A 6 -22.09 3.46 8.67
N ILE A 7 -23.08 4.01 9.38
CA ILE A 7 -24.51 3.69 9.17
C ILE A 7 -24.93 3.99 7.72
N PHE A 8 -24.43 5.08 7.13
CA PHE A 8 -24.68 5.39 5.74
C PHE A 8 -24.00 4.39 4.79
N LEU A 9 -22.74 4.03 5.04
CA LEU A 9 -22.00 3.04 4.24
C LEU A 9 -22.64 1.64 4.27
N GLU A 10 -23.26 1.26 5.39
CA GLU A 10 -23.97 -0.02 5.53
C GLU A 10 -25.19 -0.14 4.61
N ARG A 11 -25.68 0.96 4.02
CA ARG A 11 -26.83 0.93 3.10
C ARG A 11 -26.48 0.41 1.70
N PHE A 12 -25.20 0.40 1.33
CA PHE A 12 -24.79 -0.13 0.04
C PHE A 12 -24.87 -1.66 0.02
N ARG A 13 -25.33 -2.25 -1.08
CA ARG A 13 -25.35 -3.72 -1.25
C ARG A 13 -24.06 -4.27 -1.84
N ARG A 14 -23.36 -3.45 -2.63
CA ARG A 14 -22.08 -3.74 -3.29
C ARG A 14 -21.40 -2.42 -3.63
N VAL A 15 -20.08 -2.35 -3.47
CA VAL A 15 -19.29 -1.18 -3.83
C VAL A 15 -18.15 -1.61 -4.74
N GLU A 16 -18.10 -1.07 -5.95
CA GLU A 16 -16.99 -1.35 -6.87
C GLU A 16 -15.73 -0.55 -6.46
N LEU A 17 -15.91 0.72 -6.11
CA LEU A 17 -14.83 1.64 -5.79
C LEU A 17 -15.18 2.51 -4.58
N PHE A 18 -14.29 2.55 -3.61
CA PHE A 18 -14.40 3.43 -2.45
C PHE A 18 -13.15 4.31 -2.32
N LYS A 19 -13.34 5.64 -2.34
CA LYS A 19 -12.26 6.64 -2.32
C LYS A 19 -12.38 7.54 -1.10
N LEU A 20 -11.33 7.64 -0.32
CA LEU A 20 -11.11 8.59 0.75
C LEU A 20 -9.85 9.39 0.42
N ILE A 21 -9.97 10.70 0.17
CA ILE A 21 -8.86 11.56 -0.22
C ILE A 21 -8.87 12.81 0.65
N TRP A 22 -7.75 13.11 1.31
CA TRP A 22 -7.55 14.27 2.19
C TRP A 22 -8.63 14.38 3.28
N ILE A 23 -8.94 13.26 3.93
CA ILE A 23 -10.00 13.19 4.93
C ILE A 23 -9.38 13.13 6.33
N ASP A 24 -9.75 14.08 7.20
CA ASP A 24 -9.51 13.96 8.65
C ASP A 24 -10.62 13.11 9.29
N ILE A 25 -10.32 11.84 9.51
CA ILE A 25 -11.18 10.96 10.29
C ILE A 25 -10.72 10.99 11.74
N LYS A 26 -11.36 11.82 12.57
CA LYS A 26 -11.35 11.59 14.02
C LYS A 26 -12.18 10.35 14.34
N TYR A 27 -11.54 9.18 14.43
CA TYR A 27 -12.16 7.94 14.92
C TYR A 27 -11.35 7.41 16.10
N SER A 28 -11.76 7.80 17.30
CA SER A 28 -11.36 7.06 18.50
C SER A 28 -12.25 5.81 18.56
N ALA A 29 -11.69 4.65 18.24
CA ALA A 29 -12.31 3.41 18.66
C ALA A 29 -12.42 3.48 20.19
N SER A 30 -13.60 3.79 20.74
CA SER A 30 -13.72 3.94 22.18
C SER A 30 -13.23 2.64 22.83
N TYR A 31 -12.39 2.74 23.85
CA TYR A 31 -11.93 1.57 24.63
C TYR A 31 -13.11 0.68 25.05
N PHE A 32 -14.27 1.30 25.27
CA PHE A 32 -15.54 0.63 25.51
C PHE A 32 -16.01 -0.29 24.38
N LYS A 33 -15.75 -0.01 23.09
CA LYS A 33 -16.11 -0.90 21.97
C LYS A 33 -15.29 -2.20 21.98
N LYS A 34 -14.01 -2.13 22.40
CA LYS A 34 -13.15 -3.31 22.62
C LYS A 34 -13.60 -4.12 23.84
N ILE A 35 -13.92 -3.46 24.96
CA ILE A 35 -14.46 -4.11 26.17
C ILE A 35 -15.82 -4.74 25.90
N ARG A 36 -16.71 -4.08 25.16
CA ARG A 36 -18.02 -4.64 24.77
C ARG A 36 -17.89 -5.92 23.95
N LYS A 37 -16.90 -5.98 23.06
CA LYS A 37 -16.60 -7.16 22.24
C LYS A 37 -16.11 -8.34 23.09
N TYR A 38 -15.42 -8.05 24.19
CA TYR A 38 -14.89 -9.03 25.14
C TYR A 38 -15.94 -9.51 26.14
N VAL A 39 -16.83 -8.62 26.59
CA VAL A 39 -17.84 -8.91 27.64
C VAL A 39 -19.16 -9.45 27.07
N PHE A 40 -19.62 -8.95 25.92
CA PHE A 40 -20.95 -9.28 25.38
C PHE A 40 -20.87 -10.14 24.12
N GLY A 41 -19.98 -11.15 24.13
CA GLY A 41 -19.67 -12.03 22.99
C GLY A 41 -20.86 -12.39 22.10
N SER A 42 -21.14 -11.57 21.09
CA SER A 42 -21.93 -11.82 19.88
C SER A 42 -22.27 -10.48 19.22
N ILE A 43 -21.28 -9.89 18.53
CA ILE A 43 -21.65 -9.06 17.38
C ILE A 43 -22.16 -10.06 16.36
N THR A 44 -23.48 -10.11 16.13
CA THR A 44 -24.07 -10.78 14.96
C THR A 44 -23.16 -10.48 13.77
N LYS A 45 -22.48 -11.49 13.21
CA LYS A 45 -21.61 -11.32 12.05
C LYS A 45 -22.50 -10.88 10.88
N ARG A 46 -22.73 -9.57 10.78
CA ARG A 46 -23.40 -8.98 9.62
C ARG A 46 -22.53 -9.31 8.41
N LYS A 47 -23.17 -9.74 7.33
CA LYS A 47 -22.48 -9.99 6.07
C LYS A 47 -21.84 -8.68 5.63
N LYS A 48 -20.51 -8.67 5.56
CA LYS A 48 -19.76 -7.50 5.08
C LYS A 48 -20.04 -7.27 3.59
N ILE A 49 -19.99 -6.01 3.18
CA ILE A 49 -20.23 -5.61 1.79
C ILE A 49 -18.97 -5.91 0.97
N SER A 50 -19.13 -6.55 -0.19
CA SER A 50 -18.01 -6.80 -1.10
C SER A 50 -17.47 -5.48 -1.66
N LEU A 51 -16.15 -5.31 -1.62
CA LEU A 51 -15.42 -4.17 -2.17
C LEU A 51 -14.36 -4.66 -3.15
N LYS A 52 -14.29 -4.08 -4.36
CA LYS A 52 -13.23 -4.43 -5.33
C LYS A 52 -12.04 -3.49 -5.30
N CYS A 53 -12.26 -2.19 -5.13
CA CYS A 53 -11.21 -1.19 -5.22
C CYS A 53 -11.26 -0.24 -4.01
N LEU A 54 -10.15 -0.11 -3.29
CA LEU A 54 -10.03 0.78 -2.14
C LEU A 54 -8.94 1.82 -2.38
N LYS A 55 -9.26 3.10 -2.20
CA LYS A 55 -8.30 4.20 -2.28
C LYS A 55 -8.40 5.07 -1.03
N ILE A 56 -7.30 5.19 -0.32
CA ILE A 56 -7.12 6.01 0.87
C ILE A 56 -5.84 6.82 0.66
N ILE A 57 -5.98 8.14 0.61
CA ILE A 57 -4.87 9.09 0.49
C ILE A 57 -5.05 10.15 1.56
N THR A 58 -4.13 10.26 2.50
CA THR A 58 -4.15 11.28 3.55
C THR A 58 -3.40 12.54 3.10
N ALA A 59 -3.50 13.59 3.91
CA ALA A 59 -2.57 14.72 3.83
C ALA A 59 -1.15 14.27 4.21
N LEU A 60 -0.14 15.02 3.76
CA LEU A 60 1.28 14.71 4.00
C LEU A 60 1.68 14.83 5.47
N ASP A 61 1.01 15.72 6.20
CA ASP A 61 1.21 16.09 7.60
C ASP A 61 0.17 15.45 8.53
N ASP A 62 -0.59 14.45 8.05
CA ASP A 62 -1.56 13.71 8.86
C ASP A 62 -0.84 12.78 9.84
N ASP A 63 -0.28 13.34 10.90
CA ASP A 63 0.42 12.65 12.00
C ASP A 63 -0.50 11.76 12.85
N LYS A 64 -1.81 11.76 12.56
CA LYS A 64 -2.83 11.20 13.44
C LYS A 64 -2.92 9.68 13.37
N THR A 65 -3.20 9.15 14.56
CA THR A 65 -3.30 7.75 14.97
C THR A 65 -4.51 6.98 14.43
N THR A 66 -5.19 7.47 13.38
CA THR A 66 -6.42 6.86 12.87
C THR A 66 -6.09 5.69 11.95
N ASN A 67 -6.53 4.50 12.35
CA ASN A 67 -6.44 3.31 11.50
C ASN A 67 -7.63 3.28 10.51
N TYR A 68 -7.39 3.78 9.31
CA TYR A 68 -8.43 3.86 8.26
C TYR A 68 -8.94 2.47 7.84
N LEU A 69 -8.06 1.47 7.81
CA LEU A 69 -8.44 0.10 7.44
C LEU A 69 -9.33 -0.54 8.50
N ASP A 70 -9.05 -0.36 9.79
CA ASP A 70 -9.89 -0.82 10.89
C ASP A 70 -11.29 -0.20 10.82
N PHE A 71 -11.34 1.12 10.58
CA PHE A 71 -12.61 1.84 10.41
C PHE A 71 -13.47 1.23 9.31
N ILE A 72 -12.91 1.05 8.11
CA ILE A 72 -13.60 0.51 6.92
C ILE A 72 -13.90 -0.99 7.06
N SER A 73 -13.05 -1.73 7.78
CA SER A 73 -13.21 -3.18 7.97
C SER A 73 -14.50 -3.54 8.72
N ASN A 74 -15.11 -2.60 9.44
CA ASN A 74 -16.39 -2.83 10.10
C ASN A 74 -17.53 -3.09 9.11
N THR A 75 -17.42 -2.53 7.90
CA THR A 75 -18.50 -2.53 6.90
C THR A 75 -18.15 -3.38 5.67
N TYR A 76 -16.89 -3.33 5.23
CA TYR A 76 -16.47 -3.93 3.96
C TYR A 76 -15.58 -5.16 4.15
N ASP A 77 -15.77 -6.13 3.26
CA ASP A 77 -14.91 -7.30 3.13
C ASP A 77 -13.69 -6.96 2.25
N PHE A 78 -12.51 -7.32 2.74
CA PHE A 78 -11.24 -7.06 2.08
C PHE A 78 -10.73 -8.26 1.26
N SER A 79 -11.34 -9.44 1.45
CA SER A 79 -10.89 -10.68 0.77
C SER A 79 -10.96 -10.60 -0.76
N GLY A 80 -11.93 -9.85 -1.29
CA GLY A 80 -12.18 -9.67 -2.72
C GLY A 80 -11.64 -8.37 -3.32
N ILE A 81 -10.80 -7.62 -2.60
CA ILE A 81 -10.19 -6.40 -3.15
C ILE A 81 -9.15 -6.80 -4.19
N LEU A 82 -9.31 -6.25 -5.40
CA LEU A 82 -8.40 -6.42 -6.54
C LEU A 82 -7.38 -5.28 -6.62
N SER A 83 -7.77 -4.06 -6.19
CA SER A 83 -6.86 -2.91 -6.22
C SER A 83 -6.88 -2.08 -4.94
N ILE A 84 -5.69 -1.67 -4.51
CA ILE A 84 -5.52 -0.78 -3.37
C ILE A 84 -4.59 0.39 -3.69
N TYR A 85 -5.01 1.58 -3.30
CA TYR A 85 -4.18 2.78 -3.20
C TYR A 85 -4.18 3.22 -1.74
N TYR A 86 -3.08 3.05 -1.04
CA TYR A 86 -2.99 3.31 0.40
C TYR A 86 -1.78 4.20 0.69
N HIS A 87 -2.01 5.51 0.67
CA HIS A 87 -0.98 6.53 0.87
C HIS A 87 -1.26 7.29 2.16
N VAL A 88 -0.43 7.04 3.18
CA VAL A 88 -0.67 7.51 4.55
C VAL A 88 0.63 8.06 5.15
N TYR A 89 0.55 8.73 6.30
CA TYR A 89 1.77 9.16 6.99
C TYR A 89 2.63 7.99 7.47
N SER A 90 2.01 6.97 8.09
CA SER A 90 2.69 5.74 8.53
C SER A 90 1.74 4.54 8.52
N ILE A 91 2.29 3.32 8.52
CA ILE A 91 1.50 2.08 8.53
C ILE A 91 1.81 1.33 9.82
N THR A 92 0.78 1.08 10.62
CA THR A 92 0.88 0.35 11.89
C THR A 92 0.76 -1.16 11.68
N ASN A 93 1.17 -1.95 12.69
CA ASN A 93 0.98 -3.41 12.67
C ASN A 93 -0.49 -3.83 12.49
N ILE A 94 -1.44 -3.01 12.96
CA ILE A 94 -2.87 -3.27 12.77
C ILE A 94 -3.23 -3.14 11.29
N GLU A 95 -2.76 -2.09 10.60
CA GLU A 95 -2.96 -1.95 9.15
C GLU A 95 -2.33 -3.08 8.36
N TYR A 96 -1.09 -3.46 8.67
CA TYR A 96 -0.45 -4.62 8.02
C TYR A 96 -1.29 -5.89 8.18
N SER A 97 -1.93 -6.11 9.33
CA SER A 97 -2.80 -7.27 9.56
C SER A 97 -4.08 -7.29 8.71
N PHE A 98 -4.49 -6.13 8.17
CA PHE A 98 -5.58 -6.03 7.20
C PHE A 98 -5.06 -6.19 5.78
N LEU A 99 -3.95 -5.51 5.43
CA LEU A 99 -3.32 -5.58 4.12
C LEU A 99 -2.91 -7.01 3.77
N SER A 100 -2.33 -7.75 4.72
CA SER A 100 -1.89 -9.14 4.52
C SER A 100 -3.02 -10.13 4.24
N LYS A 101 -4.26 -9.77 4.53
CA LYS A 101 -5.47 -10.58 4.27
C LYS A 101 -6.11 -10.30 2.92
N MET A 102 -5.61 -9.31 2.16
CA MET A 102 -6.10 -8.96 0.82
C MET A 102 -5.49 -9.89 -0.23
N THR A 103 -5.88 -11.16 -0.23
CA THR A 103 -5.25 -12.22 -1.04
C THR A 103 -5.63 -12.22 -2.53
N SER A 104 -6.55 -11.35 -2.93
CA SER A 104 -7.02 -11.19 -4.32
C SER A 104 -6.42 -9.99 -5.04
N LEU A 105 -5.45 -9.29 -4.44
CA LEU A 105 -4.85 -8.11 -5.05
C LEU A 105 -4.15 -8.44 -6.38
N GLU A 106 -4.31 -7.52 -7.33
CA GLU A 106 -3.64 -7.47 -8.63
C GLU A 106 -2.90 -6.12 -8.82
N LEU A 107 -3.42 -5.05 -8.22
CA LEU A 107 -2.82 -3.71 -8.24
C LEU A 107 -2.60 -3.17 -6.84
N ILE A 108 -1.37 -2.76 -6.54
CA ILE A 108 -1.00 -2.13 -5.28
C ILE A 108 -0.32 -0.80 -5.58
N SER A 109 -0.80 0.26 -4.94
CA SER A 109 -0.08 1.52 -4.78
C SER A 109 -0.01 1.84 -3.31
N ILE A 110 1.16 1.72 -2.70
CA ILE A 110 1.37 1.95 -1.28
C ILE A 110 2.31 3.14 -1.08
N GLY A 111 1.96 4.00 -0.14
CA GLY A 111 2.65 5.26 0.12
C GLY A 111 2.81 5.52 1.60
N ILE A 112 4.02 5.89 2.01
CA ILE A 112 4.31 6.41 3.35
C ILE A 112 4.98 7.78 3.26
N TYR A 113 4.45 8.76 3.98
CA TYR A 113 4.99 10.13 3.96
C TYR A 113 6.01 10.39 5.07
N ASN A 114 5.93 9.65 6.18
CA ASN A 114 6.92 9.75 7.25
C ASN A 114 8.29 9.31 6.75
N SER A 115 9.25 10.24 6.78
CA SER A 115 10.59 10.05 6.22
C SER A 115 11.44 9.03 6.98
N SER A 116 11.13 8.77 8.25
CA SER A 116 11.84 7.80 9.08
C SER A 116 11.30 6.37 8.95
N ASN A 117 10.19 6.17 8.26
CA ASN A 117 9.56 4.86 8.10
C ASN A 117 9.86 4.25 6.73
N TYR A 118 9.73 2.93 6.66
CA TYR A 118 9.77 2.15 5.43
C TYR A 118 8.55 1.24 5.34
N ILE A 119 8.25 0.76 4.14
CA ILE A 119 7.21 -0.25 3.94
C ILE A 119 7.80 -1.61 4.32
N ASP A 120 7.11 -2.30 5.22
CA ASP A 120 7.48 -3.64 5.68
C ASP A 120 6.85 -4.67 4.74
N PHE A 121 7.59 -5.03 3.68
CA PHE A 121 7.14 -5.97 2.66
C PHE A 121 6.88 -7.39 3.22
N GLU A 122 7.60 -7.79 4.27
CA GLU A 122 7.38 -9.09 4.94
C GLU A 122 6.01 -9.14 5.62
N LYS A 123 5.64 -8.06 6.31
CA LYS A 123 4.31 -7.97 6.93
C LYS A 123 3.18 -7.77 5.93
N PHE A 124 3.45 -7.13 4.80
CA PHE A 124 2.44 -6.99 3.75
C PHE A 124 2.23 -8.35 3.05
N PHE A 125 3.30 -8.95 2.52
CA PHE A 125 3.24 -10.11 1.64
C PHE A 125 3.46 -11.42 2.40
N THR A 126 2.56 -11.72 3.34
CA THR A 126 2.62 -12.96 4.14
C THR A 126 2.18 -14.22 3.38
N ASP A 127 1.29 -14.08 2.40
CA ASP A 127 0.84 -15.18 1.53
C ASP A 127 1.67 -15.21 0.25
N SER A 128 2.46 -16.26 0.04
CA SER A 128 3.33 -16.38 -1.13
C SER A 128 2.56 -16.49 -2.47
N ASN A 129 1.27 -16.85 -2.44
CA ASN A 129 0.46 -16.93 -3.65
C ASN A 129 0.23 -15.55 -4.31
N ILE A 130 0.32 -14.47 -3.52
CA ILE A 130 0.12 -13.10 -4.03
C ILE A 130 1.17 -12.72 -5.09
N PHE A 131 2.38 -13.28 -5.01
CA PHE A 131 3.46 -13.02 -5.96
C PHE A 131 3.13 -13.52 -7.37
N GLY A 132 2.18 -14.43 -7.52
CA GLY A 132 1.67 -14.89 -8.83
C GLY A 132 0.46 -14.11 -9.35
N LYS A 133 0.03 -13.04 -8.68
CA LYS A 133 -1.19 -12.28 -9.04
C LYS A 133 -0.95 -10.80 -9.28
N ILE A 134 -0.02 -10.19 -8.55
CA ILE A 134 0.24 -8.75 -8.67
C ILE A 134 0.81 -8.42 -10.06
N GLU A 135 0.06 -7.60 -10.79
CA GLU A 135 0.44 -7.09 -12.10
C GLU A 135 1.02 -5.67 -12.02
N SER A 136 0.64 -4.88 -11.02
CA SER A 136 1.11 -3.50 -10.87
C SER A 136 1.47 -3.18 -9.43
N LEU A 137 2.68 -2.69 -9.22
CA LEU A 137 3.19 -2.27 -7.93
C LEU A 137 3.75 -0.85 -8.01
N ALA A 138 3.16 0.06 -7.25
CA ALA A 138 3.63 1.43 -7.09
C ALA A 138 4.01 1.68 -5.63
N ILE A 139 5.24 2.15 -5.40
CA ILE A 139 5.81 2.35 -4.07
C ILE A 139 6.21 3.81 -3.94
N LEU A 140 5.63 4.48 -2.94
CA LEU A 140 5.95 5.85 -2.57
C LEU A 140 6.51 5.83 -1.15
N SER A 141 7.79 6.08 -0.97
CA SER A 141 8.42 6.06 0.35
C SER A 141 9.57 7.06 0.39
N ASN A 142 10.14 7.35 1.55
CA ASN A 142 11.30 8.22 1.57
C ASN A 142 12.54 7.53 0.97
N MET A 143 12.70 6.24 1.23
CA MET A 143 13.79 5.42 0.70
C MET A 143 13.28 4.01 0.36
N ILE A 144 14.05 3.33 -0.48
CA ILE A 144 13.91 1.89 -0.76
C ILE A 144 15.19 1.24 -0.26
N ARG A 145 15.07 0.08 0.38
CA ARG A 145 16.21 -0.67 0.90
C ARG A 145 16.54 -1.81 -0.05
N ARG A 146 17.76 -2.34 0.09
CA ARG A 146 18.22 -3.47 -0.71
C ARG A 146 17.31 -4.71 -0.54
N GLU A 147 16.82 -4.96 0.67
CA GLU A 147 15.94 -6.10 0.98
C GLU A 147 14.59 -5.98 0.26
N ASP A 148 14.12 -4.75 0.03
CA ASP A 148 12.86 -4.50 -0.68
C ASP A 148 12.98 -4.93 -2.17
N ILE A 149 14.17 -4.80 -2.76
CA ILE A 149 14.45 -5.26 -4.13
C ILE A 149 14.29 -6.79 -4.26
N ASP A 150 14.65 -7.54 -3.23
CA ASP A 150 14.49 -8.99 -3.24
C ASP A 150 13.01 -9.42 -3.26
N PHE A 151 12.09 -8.56 -2.78
CA PHE A 151 10.66 -8.78 -2.99
C PHE A 151 10.23 -8.58 -4.42
N PHE A 152 10.76 -7.57 -5.12
CA PHE A 152 10.37 -7.31 -6.51
C PHE A 152 10.65 -8.50 -7.42
N LYS A 153 11.75 -9.22 -7.17
CA LYS A 153 12.14 -10.44 -7.89
C LYS A 153 11.16 -11.60 -7.71
N LYS A 154 10.34 -11.60 -6.65
CA LYS A 154 9.40 -12.69 -6.35
C LYS A 154 8.15 -12.62 -7.23
N PHE A 155 7.77 -11.43 -7.71
CA PHE A 155 6.55 -11.24 -8.49
C PHE A 155 6.69 -11.81 -9.91
N LYS A 156 5.91 -12.84 -10.21
CA LYS A 156 5.97 -13.57 -11.50
C LYS A 156 5.11 -12.93 -12.59
N CYS A 157 4.09 -12.17 -12.19
CA CYS A 157 3.11 -11.56 -13.10
C CYS A 157 3.23 -10.03 -13.18
N LEU A 158 4.27 -9.45 -12.55
CA LEU A 158 4.45 -8.01 -12.53
C LEU A 158 4.64 -7.49 -13.96
N LYS A 159 3.84 -6.49 -14.33
CA LYS A 159 3.91 -5.78 -15.61
C LYS A 159 4.38 -4.34 -15.41
N ILE A 160 4.07 -3.74 -14.26
CA ILE A 160 4.41 -2.35 -13.94
C ILE A 160 5.06 -2.30 -12.55
N LEU A 161 6.25 -1.71 -12.49
CA LEU A 161 6.91 -1.34 -11.24
C LEU A 161 7.19 0.16 -11.26
N TYR A 162 6.60 0.88 -10.31
CA TYR A 162 6.76 2.31 -10.18
C TYR A 162 7.35 2.64 -8.81
N LEU A 163 8.49 3.34 -8.81
CA LEU A 163 9.17 3.77 -7.58
C LEU A 163 9.17 5.30 -7.52
N SER A 164 8.84 5.83 -6.34
CA SER A 164 8.96 7.25 -6.04
C SER A 164 9.55 7.37 -4.65
N CYS A 165 10.86 7.61 -4.59
CA CYS A 165 11.56 7.88 -3.35
C CYS A 165 12.25 9.24 -3.36
N GLU A 166 12.39 9.86 -2.20
CA GLU A 166 13.14 11.12 -2.10
C GLU A 166 14.66 10.82 -2.08
N ILE A 167 15.04 9.72 -1.43
CA ILE A 167 16.42 9.22 -1.37
C ILE A 167 16.54 7.95 -2.21
N LEU A 168 17.42 7.98 -3.22
CA LEU A 168 17.78 6.83 -4.04
C LEU A 168 19.30 6.65 -3.95
N GLU A 169 19.74 5.54 -3.37
CA GLU A 169 21.16 5.23 -3.19
C GLU A 169 21.65 4.28 -4.27
N TYR A 170 22.87 4.52 -4.78
CA TYR A 170 23.51 3.63 -5.75
C TYR A 170 23.65 2.19 -5.24
N ALA A 171 24.04 2.04 -3.97
CA ALA A 171 24.20 0.75 -3.32
C ALA A 171 22.89 -0.06 -3.27
N THR A 172 21.72 0.60 -3.31
CA THR A 172 20.43 -0.09 -3.41
C THR A 172 20.06 -0.33 -4.87
N ILE A 173 20.04 0.70 -5.71
CA ILE A 173 19.53 0.57 -7.09
C ILE A 173 20.37 -0.38 -7.94
N SER A 174 21.67 -0.52 -7.68
CA SER A 174 22.57 -1.44 -8.40
C SER A 174 22.19 -2.93 -8.28
N TYR A 175 21.35 -3.30 -7.30
CA TYR A 175 20.78 -4.63 -7.14
C TYR A 175 19.57 -4.91 -8.04
N LEU A 176 18.98 -3.86 -8.61
CA LEU A 176 17.85 -3.96 -9.49
C LEU A 176 18.32 -4.25 -10.92
N LYS A 177 18.33 -5.53 -11.31
CA LYS A 177 18.77 -5.97 -12.64
C LYS A 177 17.61 -6.04 -13.63
N LYS A 178 17.84 -5.64 -14.88
CA LYS A 178 16.85 -5.75 -15.97
C LYS A 178 16.37 -7.17 -16.19
N ASN A 179 17.26 -8.16 -16.02
CA ASN A 179 16.90 -9.58 -16.11
C ASN A 179 15.85 -10.00 -15.07
N ASN A 180 15.82 -9.36 -13.91
CA ASN A 180 14.82 -9.63 -12.86
C ASN A 180 13.49 -8.93 -13.11
N LEU A 181 13.48 -7.94 -14.01
CA LEU A 181 12.34 -7.12 -14.40
C LEU A 181 12.01 -7.31 -15.88
N ARG A 182 12.27 -8.50 -16.42
CA ARG A 182 12.05 -8.79 -17.84
C ARG A 182 10.58 -8.61 -18.17
N ASN A 183 10.29 -7.74 -19.14
CA ASN A 183 8.93 -7.33 -19.56
C ASN A 183 8.15 -6.52 -18.52
N VAL A 184 8.80 -6.02 -17.46
CA VAL A 184 8.21 -5.06 -16.53
C VAL A 184 8.50 -3.65 -17.05
N ASN A 185 7.46 -2.83 -17.19
CA ASN A 185 7.60 -1.39 -17.35
C ASN A 185 8.07 -0.81 -16.01
N PHE A 186 9.37 -0.59 -15.90
CA PHE A 186 10.02 -0.07 -14.71
C PHE A 186 10.21 1.44 -14.79
N GLN A 187 9.70 2.17 -13.80
CA GLN A 187 9.74 3.63 -13.76
C GLN A 187 10.20 4.14 -12.39
N ILE A 188 11.04 5.18 -12.41
CA ILE A 188 11.41 5.96 -11.22
C ILE A 188 10.91 7.39 -11.42
N TYR A 189 9.89 7.78 -10.67
CA TYR A 189 9.33 9.13 -10.78
C TYR A 189 10.05 10.16 -9.94
N LYS A 190 10.44 9.75 -8.72
CA LYS A 190 11.32 10.53 -7.85
C LYS A 190 12.45 9.61 -7.33
N PRO A 191 13.67 10.15 -7.19
CA PRO A 191 14.09 11.46 -7.70
C PRO A 191 14.05 11.46 -9.24
N VAL A 192 13.72 12.60 -9.85
CA VAL A 192 13.80 12.77 -11.32
C VAL A 192 15.27 12.71 -11.77
N ARG A 193 15.54 12.32 -13.02
CA ARG A 193 16.91 12.20 -13.57
C ARG A 193 17.87 13.34 -13.21
N SER A 194 17.42 14.59 -13.31
CA SER A 194 18.24 15.79 -13.03
C SER A 194 18.60 15.96 -11.55
N LYS A 195 17.91 15.27 -10.64
CA LYS A 195 18.18 15.26 -9.20
C LYS A 195 18.94 14.00 -8.74
N ARG A 196 19.23 13.05 -9.64
CA ARG A 196 20.02 11.85 -9.35
C ARG A 196 21.52 12.16 -9.46
N SER A 197 22.34 11.38 -8.77
CA SER A 197 23.78 11.41 -8.99
C SER A 197 24.13 10.89 -10.39
N ALA A 198 25.29 11.30 -10.93
CA ALA A 198 25.79 10.80 -12.21
C ALA A 198 25.98 9.28 -12.18
N GLU A 199 26.43 8.72 -11.05
CA GLU A 199 26.61 7.27 -10.87
C GLU A 199 25.30 6.50 -11.03
N ILE A 200 24.21 6.98 -10.42
CA ILE A 200 22.88 6.36 -10.56
C ILE A 200 22.38 6.46 -12.00
N ASN A 201 22.53 7.62 -12.63
CA ASN A 201 22.11 7.80 -14.02
C ASN A 201 22.88 6.88 -14.97
N ASN A 202 24.20 6.80 -14.84
CA ASN A 202 25.05 5.91 -15.65
C ASN A 202 24.66 4.43 -15.47
N TYR A 203 24.33 4.04 -14.24
CA TYR A 203 23.86 2.68 -13.97
C TYR A 203 22.52 2.39 -14.63
N LEU A 204 21.51 3.25 -14.43
CA LEU A 204 20.19 3.06 -15.02
C LEU A 204 20.24 3.07 -16.55
N ASP A 205 21.07 3.93 -17.13
CA ASP A 205 21.27 4.03 -18.57
C ASP A 205 21.88 2.75 -19.18
N SER A 206 22.83 2.15 -18.45
CA SER A 206 23.52 0.93 -18.90
C SER A 206 22.73 -0.35 -18.64
N GLU A 207 22.01 -0.43 -17.51
CA GLU A 207 21.26 -1.62 -17.12
C GLU A 207 19.90 -1.70 -17.82
N PHE A 208 19.17 -0.58 -17.96
CA PHE A 208 17.77 -0.58 -18.42
C PHE A 208 17.62 -0.05 -19.85
N GLU A 209 17.86 1.23 -20.06
CA GLU A 209 17.75 1.91 -21.35
C GLU A 209 18.47 3.26 -21.34
N SER A 210 19.01 3.68 -22.49
CA SER A 210 19.69 4.96 -22.63
C SER A 210 18.77 6.12 -22.27
N ASN A 211 19.28 7.09 -21.50
CA ASN A 211 18.51 8.23 -21.00
C ASN A 211 17.30 7.83 -20.14
N PHE A 212 17.49 6.86 -19.24
CA PHE A 212 16.45 6.40 -18.32
C PHE A 212 15.85 7.61 -17.58
N PRO A 213 14.51 7.81 -17.66
CA PRO A 213 13.82 9.00 -17.14
C PRO A 213 13.82 9.10 -15.61
#